data_AF-A0A1F9WV11-F1
#
_entry.id   AF-A0A1F9WV11-F1
#
_cell.length_a   1.000
_cell.length_b   1.000
_cell.length_c   1.000
_cell.angle_alpha   90.00
_cell.angle_beta   90.00
_cell.angle_gamma   90.00
#
_symmetry.space_group_name_H-M   'P 1'
#
loop_
_entity.id
_entity.type
_entity.pdbx_description
1 polymer ?
#
loop_
_entity_poly.entity_id
_entity_poly.type
_entity_poly.pdbx_seq_one_letter_code
_entity_poly.pdbx_strand_id
1 'polypeptide(L)'
;MPRYFLTVLFIFWIPSVFLYFFLRNKLTALKKKAFWINLAIWCPVTFAAEYLYLWADIWNFSEEFDPLLGISIFGAPIEEFAFWFGAPVFFTLLYLAFSYIDRRYFRGFKHVK
;
A
#
# COMPACT_ATOMS: atom_id res chain seq x y z
N MET A 1 16.93 -12.20 10.97
CA MET A 1 16.67 -11.50 9.69
C MET A 1 15.27 -10.95 9.79
N PRO A 2 15.02 -9.67 9.48
CA PRO A 2 13.73 -9.02 9.66
C PRO A 2 12.74 -9.53 8.61
N ARG A 3 12.18 -10.72 8.82
CA ARG A 3 11.38 -11.42 7.80
C ARG A 3 10.07 -10.66 7.56
N TYR A 4 9.50 -10.06 8.58
CA TYR A 4 8.30 -9.24 8.54
C TYR A 4 8.51 -8.03 7.62
N PHE A 5 9.59 -7.27 7.82
CA PHE A 5 9.93 -6.14 6.95
C PHE A 5 10.05 -6.56 5.49
N LEU A 6 10.79 -7.64 5.22
CA LEU A 6 10.95 -8.18 3.88
C LEU A 6 9.61 -8.61 3.28
N THR A 7 8.77 -9.25 4.08
CA THR A 7 7.42 -9.70 3.67
C THR A 7 6.56 -8.50 3.26
N VAL A 8 6.56 -7.43 4.07
CA VAL A 8 5.83 -6.18 3.77
C VAL A 8 6.35 -5.56 2.47
N LEU A 9 7.66 -5.54 2.25
CA LEU A 9 8.24 -5.03 1.00
C LEU A 9 7.83 -5.88 -0.22
N PHE A 10 7.89 -7.21 -0.11
CA PHE A 10 7.55 -8.12 -1.21
C PHE A 10 6.05 -8.14 -1.53
N ILE A 11 5.18 -8.04 -0.54
CA ILE A 11 3.73 -8.10 -0.74
C ILE A 11 3.17 -6.75 -1.19
N PHE A 12 3.60 -5.64 -0.57
CA PHE A 12 2.98 -4.34 -0.82
C PHE A 12 3.82 -3.45 -1.71
N TRP A 13 5.08 -3.21 -1.38
CA TRP A 13 5.86 -2.17 -2.05
C TRP A 13 6.37 -2.56 -3.43
N ILE A 14 6.99 -3.74 -3.58
CA ILE A 14 7.52 -4.21 -4.87
C ILE A 14 6.40 -4.29 -5.93
N PRO A 15 5.24 -4.91 -5.66
CA PRO A 15 4.12 -4.94 -6.61
C PRO A 15 3.55 -3.55 -6.86
N SER A 16 3.47 -2.70 -5.84
CA SER A 16 3.02 -1.31 -6.01
C SER A 16 3.91 -0.53 -6.96
N VAL A 17 5.23 -0.63 -6.82
CA VAL A 17 6.18 0.06 -7.71
C VAL A 17 5.96 -0.41 -9.15
N PHE A 18 5.85 -1.72 -9.37
CA PHE A 18 5.57 -2.29 -10.69
C PHE A 18 4.25 -1.77 -11.28
N LEU A 19 3.16 -1.85 -10.51
CA LEU A 19 1.84 -1.36 -10.93
C LEU A 19 1.83 0.14 -11.22
N TYR A 20 2.51 0.94 -10.40
CA TYR A 20 2.63 2.38 -10.60
C TYR A 20 3.33 2.68 -11.93
N PHE A 21 4.48 2.06 -12.21
CA PHE A 21 5.18 2.25 -13.48
C PHE A 21 4.34 1.81 -14.68
N PHE A 22 3.60 0.71 -14.56
CA PHE A 22 2.65 0.27 -15.59
C PHE A 22 1.53 1.29 -15.83
N LEU A 23 0.95 1.87 -14.78
CA LEU A 23 -0.22 2.73 -14.85
C LEU A 23 0.08 4.21 -15.07
N ARG A 24 1.26 4.73 -14.70
CA ARG A 24 1.53 6.17 -14.63
C ARG A 24 1.30 6.90 -15.96
N ASN A 25 1.47 6.24 -17.09
CA ASN A 25 1.24 6.83 -18.42
C ASN A 25 -0.14 6.47 -19.01
N LYS A 26 -0.91 5.61 -18.35
CA LYS A 26 -2.21 5.09 -18.81
C LYS A 26 -3.41 5.76 -18.13
N LEU A 27 -3.17 6.50 -17.05
CA LEU A 27 -4.21 7.16 -16.26
C LEU A 27 -4.37 8.64 -16.65
N THR A 28 -5.61 9.13 -16.61
CA THR A 28 -5.92 10.55 -16.81
C THR A 28 -5.43 11.39 -15.63
N ALA A 29 -5.24 12.70 -15.84
CA ALA A 29 -4.81 13.63 -14.79
C ALA A 29 -5.75 13.61 -13.56
N LEU A 30 -7.07 13.50 -13.79
CA LEU A 30 -8.06 13.40 -12.72
C LEU A 30 -7.85 12.15 -11.85
N LYS A 31 -7.60 10.98 -12.46
CA LYS A 31 -7.34 9.74 -11.73
C LYS A 31 -6.03 9.79 -10.95
N LYS A 32 -4.99 10.41 -11.50
CA LYS A 32 -3.72 10.64 -10.80
C LYS A 32 -3.92 11.55 -9.58
N LYS A 33 -4.68 12.64 -9.73
CA LYS A 33 -5.02 13.52 -8.62
C LYS A 33 -5.81 12.78 -7.54
N ALA A 34 -6.83 12.02 -7.93
CA ALA A 34 -7.63 11.21 -7.00
C ALA A 34 -6.78 10.16 -6.26
N PHE A 35 -5.83 9.51 -6.94
CA PHE A 35 -4.88 8.59 -6.33
C PHE A 35 -4.08 9.26 -5.20
N TRP A 36 -3.46 10.41 -5.46
CA TRP A 36 -2.68 11.12 -4.45
C TRP A 36 -3.52 11.62 -3.28
N ILE A 37 -4.73 12.13 -3.54
CA ILE A 37 -5.67 12.52 -2.47
C ILE A 37 -6.06 11.31 -1.62
N ASN A 38 -6.35 10.17 -2.25
CA ASN A 38 -6.69 8.94 -1.55
C ASN A 38 -5.58 8.51 -0.59
N LEU A 39 -4.32 8.54 -1.04
CA LEU A 39 -3.18 8.19 -0.18
C LEU A 39 -2.94 9.21 0.94
N ALA A 40 -3.10 10.51 0.65
CA ALA A 40 -2.97 11.56 1.65
C ALA A 40 -3.98 11.43 2.80
N ILE A 41 -5.14 10.83 2.54
CA ILE A 41 -6.16 10.55 3.55
C ILE A 41 -5.90 9.20 4.23
N TRP A 42 -5.75 8.13 3.45
CA TRP A 42 -5.75 6.78 4.01
C TRP A 42 -4.43 6.37 4.64
N CYS A 43 -3.27 6.84 4.18
CA CYS A 43 -2.00 6.50 4.83
C CYS A 43 -1.96 7.04 6.27
N PRO A 44 -2.33 8.30 6.57
CA PRO A 44 -2.45 8.76 7.95
C PRO A 44 -3.52 8.06 8.77
N VAL A 45 -4.70 7.80 8.20
CA VAL A 45 -5.81 7.14 8.91
C VAL A 45 -5.43 5.72 9.32
N THR A 46 -4.80 4.98 8.42
CA THR A 46 -4.35 3.61 8.69
C THR A 46 -3.17 3.60 9.66
N PHE A 47 -2.23 4.54 9.53
CA PHE A 47 -1.17 4.71 10.52
C PHE A 47 -1.70 5.10 11.92
N ALA A 48 -2.81 5.83 12.03
CA ALA A 48 -3.39 6.13 13.34
C ALA A 48 -3.84 4.87 14.11
N ALA A 49 -4.09 3.76 13.41
CA ALA A 49 -4.34 2.48 14.07
C ALA A 49 -3.11 1.97 14.82
N GLU A 50 -1.90 2.35 14.43
CA GLU A 50 -0.65 1.97 15.10
C GLU A 50 -0.62 2.36 16.57
N TYR A 51 -1.21 3.50 16.92
CA TYR A 51 -1.28 3.92 18.33
C TYR A 51 -2.05 2.93 19.21
N LEU A 52 -3.04 2.21 18.65
CA LEU A 52 -3.75 1.15 19.37
C LEU A 52 -2.87 -0.09 19.54
N TYR A 53 -2.03 -0.41 18.55
CA TYR A 53 -1.13 -1.58 18.58
C TYR A 53 0.04 -1.37 19.53
N LEU A 54 0.61 -0.16 19.55
CA LEU A 54 1.59 0.27 20.53
C LEU A 54 1.02 0.21 21.95
N TRP A 55 -0.23 0.66 22.15
CA TRP A 55 -0.89 0.59 23.45
C TRP A 55 -1.14 -0.86 23.92
N ALA A 56 -1.42 -1.77 22.99
CA ALA A 56 -1.68 -3.18 23.27
C ALA A 56 -0.41 -4.04 23.40
N ASP A 57 0.79 -3.45 23.32
CA ASP A 57 2.09 -4.11 23.42
C ASP A 57 2.28 -5.31 22.47
N ILE A 58 1.66 -5.24 21.29
CA ILE A 58 1.70 -6.33 20.30
C ILE A 58 3.14 -6.53 19.74
N TRP A 59 3.99 -5.52 19.87
CA TRP A 59 5.34 -5.52 19.28
C TRP A 59 6.37 -6.29 20.08
N ASN A 60 6.26 -6.32 21.41
CA ASN A 60 7.10 -7.19 22.23
C ASN A 60 6.90 -8.67 21.88
N PHE A 61 5.67 -9.05 21.49
CA PHE A 61 5.40 -10.38 20.94
C PHE A 61 6.09 -10.59 19.59
N SER A 62 6.02 -9.62 18.67
CA SER A 62 6.65 -9.75 17.36
C SER A 62 8.18 -9.82 17.42
N GLU A 63 8.84 -9.04 18.30
CA GLU A 63 10.31 -9.10 18.48
C GLU A 63 10.81 -10.45 18.99
N GLU A 64 10.01 -11.17 19.78
CA GLU A 64 10.36 -12.50 20.28
C GLU A 64 10.47 -13.53 19.15
N PHE A 65 9.64 -13.40 18.09
CA PHE A 65 9.60 -14.34 16.96
C PHE A 65 10.31 -13.83 15.71
N ASP A 66 10.37 -12.52 15.49
CA ASP A 66 10.99 -11.88 14.33
C ASP A 66 11.63 -10.54 14.71
N PRO A 67 12.97 -10.47 14.74
CA PRO A 67 13.66 -9.25 15.15
C PRO A 67 13.36 -8.09 14.20
N LEU A 68 12.95 -6.96 14.78
CA LEU A 68 12.80 -5.69 14.07
C LEU A 68 14.16 -5.16 13.60
N LEU A 69 14.15 -4.23 12.64
CA LEU A 69 15.32 -3.53 12.14
C LEU A 69 15.98 -2.61 13.17
N GLY A 70 15.30 -2.33 14.29
CA GLY A 70 15.77 -1.40 15.32
C GLY A 70 15.70 0.08 14.91
N ILE A 71 15.05 0.39 13.79
CA ILE A 71 14.80 1.77 13.34
C ILE A 71 13.39 2.15 13.77
N SER A 72 13.26 3.24 14.53
CA SER A 72 11.97 3.78 14.94
C SER A 72 11.77 5.21 14.43
N ILE A 73 10.53 5.53 14.09
CA ILE A 73 10.07 6.85 13.69
C ILE A 73 8.88 7.19 14.57
N PHE A 74 8.90 8.32 15.28
CA PHE A 74 7.86 8.70 16.25
C PHE A 74 7.56 7.63 17.32
N GLY A 75 8.53 6.77 17.65
CA GLY A 75 8.35 5.69 18.63
C GLY A 75 7.74 4.40 18.08
N ALA A 76 7.33 4.37 16.80
CA ALA A 76 6.88 3.16 16.12
C ALA A 76 8.01 2.55 15.26
N PRO A 77 8.10 1.21 15.12
CA PRO A 77 9.05 0.55 14.23
C PRO A 77 8.87 0.96 12.75
N ILE A 78 9.95 1.04 11.98
CA ILE A 78 9.91 1.40 10.55
C ILE A 78 9.05 0.44 9.72
N GLU A 79 8.97 -0.82 10.14
CA GLU A 79 8.15 -1.86 9.55
C GLU A 79 6.67 -1.46 9.48
N GLU A 80 6.20 -0.68 10.45
CA GLU A 80 4.82 -0.23 10.53
C GLU A 80 4.52 0.91 9.58
N PHE A 81 5.48 1.82 9.42
CA PHE A 81 5.38 2.79 8.33
C PHE A 81 5.35 2.07 6.99
N ALA A 82 6.16 1.02 6.81
CA ALA A 82 6.14 0.25 5.58
C ALA A 82 4.82 -0.48 5.37
N PHE A 83 4.22 -1.07 6.41
CA PHE A 83 2.94 -1.78 6.30
C PHE A 83 1.77 -0.82 6.07
N TRP A 84 1.58 0.12 6.99
CA TRP A 84 0.43 1.04 6.99
C TRP A 84 0.41 1.96 5.78
N PHE A 85 1.57 2.31 5.22
CA PHE A 85 1.63 3.12 4.01
C PHE A 85 1.64 2.25 2.75
N GLY A 86 2.22 1.05 2.81
CA GLY A 86 2.28 0.12 1.68
C GLY A 86 0.92 -0.41 1.26
N ALA A 87 0.07 -0.80 2.22
CA ALA A 87 -1.23 -1.40 1.93
C ALA A 87 -2.18 -0.46 1.17
N PRO A 88 -2.44 0.80 1.59
CA PRO A 88 -3.28 1.73 0.84
C PRO A 88 -2.75 1.99 -0.58
N VAL A 89 -1.43 2.13 -0.74
CA VAL A 89 -0.79 2.28 -2.05
C VAL A 89 -1.10 1.09 -2.95
N PHE A 90 -0.85 -0.11 -2.45
CA PHE A 90 -1.06 -1.35 -3.19
C PHE A 90 -2.51 -1.54 -3.61
N PHE A 91 -3.46 -1.46 -2.66
CA PHE A 91 -4.87 -1.68 -2.96
C PHE A 91 -5.43 -0.62 -3.92
N THR A 92 -5.00 0.64 -3.80
CA THR A 92 -5.43 1.69 -4.72
C THR A 92 -4.90 1.44 -6.13
N LEU A 93 -3.63 1.05 -6.28
CA LEU A 93 -3.04 0.73 -7.58
C LEU A 93 -3.68 -0.51 -8.20
N LEU A 94 -3.96 -1.52 -7.39
CA LEU A 94 -4.65 -2.73 -7.83
C LEU A 94 -6.05 -2.39 -8.37
N TYR A 95 -6.82 -1.59 -7.64
CA TYR A 95 -8.12 -1.09 -8.10
C TYR A 95 -8.01 -0.32 -9.42
N LEU A 96 -7.01 0.56 -9.56
CA LEU A 96 -6.78 1.32 -10.79
C LEU A 96 -6.37 0.41 -11.96
N ALA A 97 -5.59 -0.64 -11.71
CA ALA A 97 -5.22 -1.64 -12.70
C ALA A 97 -6.45 -2.40 -13.20
N PHE A 98 -7.28 -2.91 -12.28
CA PHE A 98 -8.54 -3.57 -12.62
C PHE A 98 -9.47 -2.62 -13.41
N SER A 99 -9.64 -1.38 -12.95
CA SER A 99 -10.45 -0.38 -13.65
C SER A 99 -9.94 -0.06 -15.07
N TYR A 100 -8.63 -0.10 -15.28
CA TYR A 100 -8.04 0.11 -16.60
C TYR A 100 -8.28 -1.10 -17.52
N ILE A 101 -8.04 -2.31 -17.02
CA ILE A 101 -8.27 -3.57 -17.74
C ILE A 101 -9.74 -3.68 -18.13
N ASP A 102 -10.65 -3.53 -17.17
CA ASP A 102 -12.10 -3.61 -17.37
C ASP A 102 -12.59 -2.64 -18.47
N ARG A 103 -12.18 -1.37 -18.42
CA ARG A 103 -12.52 -0.39 -19.45
C ARG A 103 -12.03 -0.77 -20.85
N ARG A 104 -10.87 -1.42 -20.95
CA ARG A 104 -10.29 -1.83 -22.22
C ARG A 104 -10.99 -3.05 -22.81
N TYR A 105 -11.33 -4.03 -21.98
CA TYR A 105 -11.95 -5.28 -22.44
C TYR A 105 -13.47 -5.17 -22.61
N PHE A 106 -14.19 -4.55 -21.68
CA PHE A 106 -15.66 -4.55 -21.71
C PHE A 106 -16.29 -3.41 -22.52
N ARG A 107 -15.60 -2.27 -22.73
CA ARG A 107 -16.08 -1.25 -23.68
C ARG A 107 -15.80 -1.61 -25.14
N GLY A 108 -14.81 -2.45 -25.42
CA GLY A 108 -14.56 -2.98 -26.77
C GLY A 108 -15.73 -3.80 -27.32
N PHE A 109 -16.45 -4.51 -26.46
CA PHE A 109 -17.62 -5.31 -26.85
C PHE A 109 -18.89 -4.48 -27.14
N LYS A 110 -18.98 -3.22 -26.70
CA LYS A 110 -20.17 -2.37 -26.93
C LYS A 110 -20.23 -1.70 -28.31
N HIS A 111 -19.18 -1.80 -29.13
CA HIS A 111 -19.18 -1.28 -30.51
C HIS A 111 -19.23 -2.37 -31.59
N VAL A 112 -19.53 -3.62 -31.19
CA VAL A 112 -19.86 -4.71 -32.11
C VAL A 112 -21.33 -5.07 -31.92
N LYS A 113 -22.22 -4.15 -32.27
CA LYS A 113 -23.64 -4.41 -32.54
C LYS A 113 -24.13 -3.42 -33.59
#